data_AF-A0A8S3ZKE5-F1
#
_entry.id   AF-A0A8S3ZKE5-F1
#
_cell.length_a   1.000
_cell.length_b   1.000
_cell.length_c   1.000
_cell.angle_alpha   90.00
_cell.angle_beta   90.00
_cell.angle_gamma   90.00
#
_symmetry.space_group_name_H-M   'P 1'
#
loop_
_entity.id
_entity.type
_entity.pdbx_description
1 polymer ?
#
loop_
_entity_poly.entity_id
_entity_poly.type
_entity_poly.pdbx_seq_one_letter_code
_entity_poly.pdbx_strand_id
1 'polypeptide(L)' 'MDSNSICKKTRRLAGIQKTICKREPEIVAEVAKGAKIALMECKYQFRSRRWNCTTAKRSISRILRN' A
#
# COMPACT_ATOMS: atom_id res chain seq x y z
N MET A 1 9.88 -1.32 -10.16
CA MET A 1 8.65 -0.50 -10.19
C MET A 1 9.12 0.94 -10.33
N ASP A 2 8.65 1.68 -11.31
CA ASP A 2 8.96 3.11 -11.42
C ASP A 2 8.32 3.85 -10.24
N SER A 3 9.11 4.43 -9.33
CA SER A 3 8.62 5.13 -8.14
C SER A 3 7.63 6.25 -8.50
N ASN A 4 7.80 6.89 -9.66
CA ASN A 4 6.87 7.91 -10.15
C ASN A 4 5.53 7.34 -10.61
N SER A 5 5.46 6.05 -10.96
CA SER A 5 4.21 5.40 -11.40
C SER A 5 3.20 5.22 -10.26
N ILE A 6 3.69 5.06 -9.02
CA ILE A 6 2.85 4.97 -7.80
C ILE A 6 2.02 6.24 -7.62
N CYS A 7 2.62 7.40 -7.89
CA CYS A 7 2.00 8.70 -7.68
C CYS A 7 1.14 9.19 -8.85
N LYS A 8 1.32 8.63 -10.05
CA LYS A 8 0.60 9.06 -11.27
C LYS A 8 -0.85 8.56 -11.33
N LYS A 9 -1.17 7.42 -10.71
CA LYS A 9 -2.48 6.76 -10.86
C LYS A 9 -3.46 6.97 -9.70
N THR A 10 -3.02 7.53 -8.58
CA THR A 10 -3.88 7.72 -7.42
C THR A 10 -4.73 8.98 -7.55
N ARG A 11 -5.91 8.88 -8.20
CA ARG A 11 -6.93 9.96 -8.24
C ARG A 11 -7.41 10.44 -6.86
N ARG A 12 -6.99 9.78 -5.76
CA ARG A 12 -7.42 10.02 -4.38
C ARG A 12 -6.38 10.70 -3.48
N LEU A 13 -5.14 10.94 -3.94
CA LEU A 13 -4.15 11.65 -3.14
C LEU A 13 -4.42 13.16 -3.25
N ALA A 14 -4.72 13.79 -2.11
CA ALA A 14 -4.98 15.21 -1.99
C ALA A 14 -4.13 15.84 -0.88
N GLY A 15 -3.98 17.16 -0.91
CA GLY A 15 -3.22 17.91 0.08
C GLY A 15 -1.80 17.37 0.27
N ILE A 16 -1.39 17.18 1.53
CA ILE A 16 -0.03 16.81 1.89
C ILE A 16 0.42 15.46 1.32
N GLN A 17 -0.49 14.50 1.15
CA GLN A 17 -0.17 13.20 0.57
C GLN A 17 0.25 13.32 -0.90
N LYS A 18 -0.39 14.23 -1.66
CA LYS A 18 0.01 14.52 -3.05
C LYS A 18 1.38 15.20 -3.10
N THR A 19 1.67 16.08 -2.14
CA THR A 19 2.96 16.76 -2.03
C THR A 19 4.08 15.77 -1.73
N ILE A 20 3.91 14.90 -0.74
CA ILE A 20 4.89 13.86 -0.39
C ILE A 20 5.12 12.94 -1.58
N CYS A 21 4.06 12.45 -2.23
CA CYS A 21 4.22 11.55 -3.38
C CYS A 21 5.02 12.19 -4.53
N LYS A 22 4.88 13.51 -4.76
CA LYS A 22 5.66 14.20 -5.79
C LYS A 22 7.11 14.46 -5.39
N ARG A 23 7.36 14.76 -4.12
CA ARG A 23 8.70 15.15 -3.63
C ARG A 23 9.57 13.95 -3.28
N GLU A 24 8.97 12.90 -2.74
CA GLU A 24 9.64 11.75 -2.13
C GLU A 24 9.00 10.42 -2.61
N PRO A 25 8.91 10.16 -3.93
CA PRO A 25 8.25 8.97 -4.46
C PRO A 25 8.91 7.65 -4.00
N GLU A 26 10.21 7.65 -3.74
CA GLU A 26 10.95 6.52 -3.19
C GLU A 26 10.52 6.14 -1.77
N ILE A 27 10.21 7.13 -0.92
CA ILE A 27 9.69 6.86 0.43
C ILE A 27 8.31 6.22 0.32
N VAL A 28 7.46 6.72 -0.57
CA VAL A 28 6.15 6.12 -0.82
C VAL A 28 6.28 4.68 -1.34
N ALA A 29 7.30 4.38 -2.14
CA ALA A 29 7.58 3.03 -2.60
C ALA A 29 7.96 2.07 -1.45
N GLU A 30 8.78 2.51 -0.49
CA GLU A 30 9.12 1.69 0.69
C GLU A 30 7.92 1.53 1.63
N VAL A 31 7.08 2.55 1.81
CA VAL A 31 5.80 2.42 2.53
C VAL A 31 4.91 1.37 1.88
N ALA A 32 4.80 1.38 0.55
CA ALA A 32 4.04 0.39 -0.21
C ALA A 32 4.57 -1.04 -0.04
N LYS A 33 5.90 -1.19 0.02
CA LYS A 33 6.56 -2.47 0.30
C LYS A 33 6.27 -2.94 1.72
N GLY A 34 6.40 -2.07 2.73
CA GLY A 34 6.07 -2.39 4.13
C GLY A 34 4.62 -2.87 4.29
N ALA A 35 3.67 -2.21 3.64
CA ALA A 35 2.26 -2.63 3.64
C ALA A 35 2.05 -4.03 3.04
N LYS A 36 2.80 -4.40 1.98
CA LYS A 36 2.75 -5.76 1.43
C LYS A 36 3.31 -6.80 2.41
N ILE A 37 4.43 -6.50 3.06
CA ILE A 37 5.05 -7.38 4.08
C ILE A 37 4.06 -7.60 5.23
N ALA A 38 3.49 -6.52 5.77
CA ALA A 38 2.52 -6.59 6.85
C ALA A 38 1.30 -7.46 6.48
N LEU A 39 0.82 -7.39 5.23
CA LEU A 39 -0.27 -8.25 4.77
C LEU A 39 0.11 -9.73 4.68
N MET A 40 1.34 -10.03 4.23
CA MET A 40 1.84 -11.41 4.21
C MET A 40 1.92 -11.98 5.62
N GLU A 41 2.46 -11.20 6.56
CA GLU A 41 2.56 -11.60 7.96
C GLU A 41 1.19 -11.76 8.62
N CYS A 42 0.26 -10.83 8.37
CA CYS A 42 -1.11 -10.94 8.85
C CYS A 42 -1.75 -12.26 8.39
N LYS A 43 -1.64 -12.59 7.09
CA LYS A 43 -2.15 -13.85 6.57
C LYS A 43 -1.48 -15.06 7.22
N TYR A 44 -0.16 -15.00 7.44
CA TYR A 44 0.58 -16.07 8.08
C TYR A 44 0.09 -16.27 9.53
N GLN A 45 0.05 -15.21 10.34
CA GLN A 45 -0.35 -15.28 11.74
C GLN A 45 -1.81 -15.72 11.92
N PHE A 46 -2.71 -15.25 11.04
CA PHE A 46 -4.15 -15.50 11.14
C PHE A 46 -4.64 -16.65 10.23
N ARG A 47 -3.74 -17.47 9.67
CA ARG A 47 -4.08 -18.54 8.69
C ARG A 47 -5.12 -19.55 9.17
N SER A 48 -5.20 -19.77 10.48
CA SER A 48 -6.13 -20.74 11.12
C SER A 48 -7.25 -20.06 11.92
N ARG A 49 -7.47 -18.75 11.72
CA ARG A 49 -8.53 -17.98 12.38
C ARG A 49 -9.71 -17.77 11.43
N ARG A 50 -10.92 -17.59 11.98
CA ARG A 50 -12.14 -17.26 11.19
C ARG A 50 -11.93 -15.99 10.34
N TRP A 51 -11.22 -15.00 10.89
CA TRP A 51 -10.73 -13.87 10.13
C TRP A 51 -9.26 -14.09 9.77
N ASN A 52 -8.96 -14.15 8.47
CA ASN A 52 -7.66 -14.54 7.91
C ASN A 52 -6.99 -13.42 7.08
N CYS A 53 -7.27 -12.16 7.43
CA CYS A 53 -6.72 -10.97 6.77
C CYS A 53 -7.03 -10.82 5.26
N THR A 54 -7.98 -11.58 4.70
CA THR A 54 -8.37 -11.43 3.28
C THR A 54 -9.02 -10.09 2.97
N THR A 55 -9.72 -9.47 3.93
CA THR A 55 -10.25 -8.10 3.80
C THR A 55 -9.15 -7.03 3.81
N ALA A 56 -8.06 -7.24 4.55
CA ALA A 56 -6.91 -6.35 4.56
C ALA A 56 -6.23 -6.26 3.18
N LYS A 57 -6.26 -7.35 2.38
CA LYS A 57 -5.84 -7.33 0.96
C LYS A 57 -6.62 -6.30 0.16
N ARG A 58 -7.95 -6.21 0.32
CA ARG A 58 -8.78 -5.25 -0.43
C ARG A 58 -8.46 -3.79 -0.05
N SER A 59 -8.19 -3.53 1.22
CA SER A 59 -7.84 -2.18 1.70
C SER A 59 -6.43 -1.76 1.27
N ILE A 60 -5.43 -2.62 1.47
CA ILE A 60 -4.04 -2.32 1.10
C ILE A 60 -3.91 -2.28 -0.43
N SER A 61 -4.48 -3.23 -1.17
CA SER A 61 -4.45 -3.18 -2.64
C SER A 61 -5.20 -1.97 -3.20
N ARG A 62 -6.13 -1.35 -2.48
CA ARG A 62 -6.77 -0.09 -2.92
C ARG A 62 -5.88 1.13 -2.72
N ILE A 63 -4.98 1.10 -1.74
CA ILE A 63 -3.95 2.13 -1.51
C ILE A 63 -2.80 1.94 -2.51
N LEU A 64 -2.43 0.68 -2.77
CA LEU A 64 -1.31 0.29 -3.65
C LEU A 64 -1.73 0.01 -5.10
N ARG A 65 -2.99 0.25 -5.46
CA ARG A 65 -3.45 -0.01 -6.84
C ARG A 65 -2.83 1.04 -7.73
N ASN A 66 -1.85 0.54 -8.50
CA ASN A 66 -1.37 1.03 -9.79
C ASN A 66 -2.54 1.32 -10.73
#